data_AF-A0A7X6R632-F1
#
_entry.id   AF-A0A7X6R632-F1
#
_cell.length_a   1.000
_cell.length_b   1.000
_cell.length_c   1.000
_cell.angle_alpha   90.00
_cell.angle_beta   90.00
_cell.angle_gamma   90.00
#
_symmetry.space_group_name_H-M   'P 1'
#
loop_
_entity.id
_entity.type
_entity.pdbx_description
1 polymer ?
#
loop_
_entity_poly.entity_id
_entity_poly.type
_entity_poly.pdbx_seq_one_letter_code
_entity_poly.pdbx_strand_id
1 'polypeptide(L)'
;MTGWEGFAAGLAEELAALRAGSIVKLVESGTGPRRRYAQFLQLDDALSAELVDDEWLDPASRAGASGRALIAESGWRERDASHVNWWTELPWPSSTAGYRRLAGMVVTGLRDGFGIGAPTALAYVAWNERWENRELDLPLLGLRQEP
;
A
#
# COMPACT_ATOMS: atom_id res chain seq x y z
N MET A 1 -11.20 -5.70 16.56
CA MET A 1 -9.81 -5.21 16.43
C MET A 1 -9.16 -5.97 15.29
N THR A 2 -8.82 -5.32 14.19
CA THR A 2 -8.14 -5.94 13.05
C THR A 2 -6.63 -5.88 13.29
N GLY A 3 -6.04 -7.01 13.67
CA GLY A 3 -4.59 -7.15 13.62
C GLY A 3 -4.09 -7.16 12.18
N TRP A 4 -2.77 -7.18 11.99
CA TRP A 4 -2.14 -7.21 10.66
C TRP A 4 -2.64 -8.33 9.74
N GLU A 5 -2.99 -9.49 10.30
CA GLU A 5 -3.56 -10.60 9.54
C GLU A 5 -4.94 -10.27 8.96
N GLY A 6 -5.84 -9.72 9.79
CA GLY A 6 -7.17 -9.29 9.34
C GLY A 6 -7.10 -8.15 8.34
N PHE A 7 -6.18 -7.20 8.55
CA PHE A 7 -5.90 -6.13 7.60
C PHE A 7 -5.41 -6.66 6.25
N ALA A 8 -4.47 -7.62 6.24
CA ALA A 8 -3.97 -8.21 5.00
C ALA A 8 -5.07 -8.96 4.22
N ALA A 9 -5.92 -9.70 4.92
CA ALA A 9 -7.05 -10.40 4.30
C ALA A 9 -8.03 -9.41 3.67
N GLY A 10 -8.43 -8.37 4.41
CA GLY A 10 -9.30 -7.31 3.90
C GLY A 10 -8.69 -6.57 2.72
N LEU A 11 -7.42 -6.17 2.80
CA LEU A 11 -6.73 -5.51 1.70
C LEU A 11 -6.70 -6.38 0.43
N ALA A 12 -6.45 -7.68 0.55
CA ALA A 12 -6.46 -8.56 -0.62
C ALA A 12 -7.84 -8.63 -1.30
N GLU A 13 -8.93 -8.65 -0.52
CA GLU A 13 -10.30 -8.64 -1.05
C GLU A 13 -10.66 -7.30 -1.70
N GLU A 14 -10.33 -6.18 -1.05
CA GLU A 14 -10.58 -4.84 -1.58
C GLU A 14 -9.81 -4.58 -2.88
N LEU A 15 -8.53 -4.96 -2.93
CA LEU A 15 -7.71 -4.82 -4.15
C LEU A 15 -8.25 -5.65 -5.31
N ALA A 16 -8.82 -6.83 -5.04
CA ALA A 16 -9.43 -7.67 -6.08
C ALA A 16 -10.75 -7.12 -6.62
N ALA A 17 -11.42 -6.24 -5.87
CA ALA A 17 -12.71 -5.64 -6.23
C ALA A 17 -12.59 -4.29 -6.95
N LEU A 18 -11.37 -3.75 -7.09
CA LEU A 18 -11.11 -2.47 -7.75
C LEU A 18 -11.52 -2.49 -9.24
N ARG A 19 -11.70 -1.28 -9.80
CA ARG A 19 -12.00 -1.05 -11.21
C ARG A 19 -10.92 -0.22 -11.89
N ALA A 20 -10.85 -0.27 -13.22
CA ALA A 20 -10.07 0.64 -14.07
C ALA A 20 -10.04 2.08 -13.51
N GLY A 21 -8.85 2.59 -13.21
CA GLY A 21 -8.64 3.96 -12.71
C GLY A 21 -8.89 4.16 -11.21
N SER A 22 -9.04 3.08 -10.44
CA SER A 22 -9.12 3.18 -8.98
C SER A 22 -7.73 3.47 -8.40
N ILE A 23 -7.66 4.44 -7.50
CA ILE A 23 -6.48 4.75 -6.71
C ILE A 23 -6.81 4.50 -5.25
N VAL A 24 -5.90 3.83 -4.56
CA VAL A 24 -5.98 3.57 -3.12
C VAL A 24 -4.65 3.99 -2.49
N LYS A 25 -4.70 4.78 -1.43
CA LYS A 25 -3.53 5.17 -0.64
C LYS A 25 -3.76 4.75 0.80
N LEU A 26 -2.81 4.00 1.34
CA LEU A 26 -2.69 3.68 2.76
C LEU A 26 -1.62 4.57 3.34
N VAL A 27 -1.98 5.48 4.25
CA VAL A 27 -1.06 6.50 4.75
C VAL A 27 -1.03 6.44 6.26
N GLU A 28 0.16 6.55 6.83
CA GLU A 28 0.29 6.73 8.27
C GLU A 28 -0.51 7.94 8.76
N SER A 29 -1.26 7.75 9.85
CA SER A 29 -2.02 8.81 10.51
C SER A 29 -1.08 9.80 11.19
N GLY A 30 -1.36 11.08 11.06
CA GLY A 30 -0.58 12.15 11.66
C GLY A 30 -0.50 13.38 10.78
N THR A 31 0.05 14.46 11.32
CA THR A 31 0.19 15.74 10.62
C THR A 31 1.59 15.88 10.04
N GLY A 32 1.73 15.82 8.71
CA GLY A 32 3.01 16.05 8.05
C GLY A 32 2.98 15.62 6.58
N PRO A 33 3.81 16.22 5.71
CA PRO A 33 3.84 15.85 4.30
C PRO A 33 4.66 14.58 4.01
N ARG A 34 5.53 14.15 4.94
CA ARG A 34 6.48 13.03 4.76
C ARG A 34 6.08 11.79 5.56
N ARG A 35 4.96 11.20 5.18
CA ARG A 35 4.35 10.06 5.89
C ARG A 35 4.72 8.75 5.23
N ARG A 36 4.80 7.68 6.02
CA ARG A 36 4.93 6.33 5.49
C ARG A 36 3.65 5.94 4.76
N TYR A 37 3.75 5.39 3.57
CA TYR A 37 2.57 5.00 2.79
C TYR A 37 2.83 3.82 1.86
N ALA A 38 1.73 3.15 1.49
CA ALA A 38 1.63 2.30 0.31
C ALA A 38 0.51 2.85 -0.58
N GLN A 39 0.66 2.77 -1.90
CA GLN A 39 -0.37 3.20 -2.84
C GLN A 39 -0.54 2.21 -3.99
N PHE A 40 -1.73 2.24 -4.58
CA PHE A 40 -2.12 1.34 -5.65
C PHE A 40 -2.81 2.14 -6.75
N LEU A 41 -2.48 1.84 -8.00
CA LEU A 41 -3.18 2.30 -9.18
C LEU A 41 -3.64 1.08 -9.96
N GLN A 42 -4.95 0.93 -10.07
CA GLN A 42 -5.54 -0.10 -10.91
C GLN A 42 -5.61 0.45 -12.35
N LEU A 43 -4.95 -0.26 -13.27
CA LEU A 43 -4.89 -0.02 -14.71
C LEU A 43 -5.73 -1.06 -15.48
N ASP A 44 -5.86 -0.91 -16.79
CA ASP A 44 -6.68 -1.83 -17.59
C ASP A 44 -6.16 -3.29 -17.56
N ASP A 45 -4.84 -3.46 -17.45
CA ASP A 45 -4.13 -4.75 -17.55
C ASP A 45 -3.19 -5.04 -16.35
N ALA A 46 -3.10 -4.13 -15.39
CA ALA A 46 -2.26 -4.29 -14.21
C ALA A 46 -2.83 -3.62 -12.95
N LEU A 47 -2.37 -4.07 -11.79
CA LEU A 47 -2.41 -3.33 -10.54
C LEU A 47 -0.99 -2.93 -10.20
N SER A 48 -0.68 -1.65 -10.38
CA SER A 48 0.59 -1.07 -9.97
C SER A 48 0.53 -0.75 -8.49
N ALA A 49 1.58 -1.12 -7.75
CA ALA A 49 1.69 -0.87 -6.33
C ALA A 49 3.02 -0.21 -6.02
N GLU A 50 2.99 0.75 -5.12
CA GLU A 50 4.17 1.44 -4.62
C GLU A 50 4.20 1.45 -3.09
N LEU A 51 5.41 1.45 -2.56
CA LEU A 51 5.71 1.68 -1.15
C LEU A 51 6.76 2.80 -1.09
N VAL A 52 6.54 3.79 -0.23
CA VAL A 52 7.40 4.97 -0.15
C VAL A 52 8.88 4.60 0.02
N ASP A 53 9.78 5.31 -0.65
CA ASP A 53 11.22 5.16 -0.40
C ASP A 53 11.73 6.11 0.71
N ASP A 54 12.79 5.69 1.40
CA ASP A 54 13.45 6.43 2.49
C ASP A 54 13.84 7.88 2.11
N GLU A 55 14.12 8.16 0.84
CA GLU A 55 14.46 9.50 0.37
C GLU A 55 13.34 10.53 0.63
N TRP A 56 12.08 10.08 0.66
CA TRP A 56 10.92 10.93 0.88
C TRP A 56 10.54 11.09 2.35
N LEU A 57 11.25 10.40 3.26
CA LEU A 57 10.95 10.35 4.67
C LEU A 57 11.98 11.12 5.50
N ASP A 58 11.51 11.70 6.61
CA ASP A 58 12.40 12.23 7.64
C ASP A 58 13.25 11.09 8.23
N PRO A 59 14.51 11.35 8.65
CA PRO A 59 15.43 10.30 9.06
C PRO A 59 14.92 9.33 10.11
N ALA A 60 14.07 9.80 11.04
CA ALA A 60 13.48 8.98 12.10
C ALA A 60 12.40 8.00 11.61
N SER A 61 11.85 8.23 10.42
CA SER A 61 10.76 7.44 9.83
C SER A 61 11.24 6.47 8.74
N ARG A 62 12.53 6.53 8.39
CA ARG A 62 13.16 5.67 7.38
C ARG A 62 13.26 4.23 7.86
N ALA A 63 13.12 3.29 6.92
CA ALA A 63 13.30 1.86 7.17
C ALA A 63 14.75 1.53 7.55
N GLY A 64 15.71 2.29 7.01
CA GLY A 64 17.14 2.02 7.22
C GLY A 64 17.57 0.69 6.58
N ALA A 65 18.85 0.32 6.76
CA ALA A 65 19.41 -0.83 6.04
C ALA A 65 18.67 -2.15 6.29
N SER A 66 18.33 -2.44 7.56
CA SER A 66 17.62 -3.67 7.93
C SER A 66 16.18 -3.69 7.42
N GLY A 67 15.46 -2.57 7.53
CA GLY A 67 14.09 -2.48 7.05
C GLY A 67 13.99 -2.57 5.53
N ARG A 68 14.91 -1.91 4.80
CA ARG A 68 15.03 -2.01 3.34
C ARG A 68 15.30 -3.45 2.88
N ALA A 69 16.14 -4.20 3.60
CA ALA A 69 16.38 -5.61 3.29
C ALA A 69 15.09 -6.44 3.39
N LEU A 70 14.31 -6.26 4.47
CA LEU A 70 13.01 -6.93 4.64
C LEU A 70 12.01 -6.55 3.53
N ILE A 71 11.97 -5.28 3.14
CA ILE A 71 11.13 -4.80 2.03
C ILE A 71 11.52 -5.52 0.74
N ALA A 72 12.81 -5.56 0.39
CA ALA A 72 13.30 -6.24 -0.81
C ALA A 72 13.02 -7.75 -0.79
N GLU A 73 13.29 -8.43 0.33
CA GLU A 73 13.07 -9.88 0.51
C GLU A 73 11.60 -10.28 0.37
N SER A 74 10.66 -9.39 0.72
CA SER A 74 9.23 -9.65 0.50
C SER A 74 8.82 -9.64 -0.98
N GLY A 75 9.65 -9.06 -1.86
CA GLY A 75 9.46 -9.04 -3.30
C GLY A 75 9.18 -7.65 -3.89
N TRP A 76 9.32 -6.58 -3.11
CA TRP A 76 9.35 -5.22 -3.65
C TRP A 76 10.62 -5.01 -4.47
N ARG A 77 10.50 -4.28 -5.58
CA ARG A 77 11.64 -3.85 -6.38
C ARG A 77 12.10 -2.48 -5.88
N GLU A 78 13.40 -2.30 -5.79
CA GLU A 78 13.98 -0.99 -5.48
C GLU A 78 13.61 0.03 -6.57
N ARG A 79 13.60 1.31 -6.15
CA ARG A 79 13.44 2.45 -7.04
C ARG A 79 14.44 2.38 -8.20
N ASP A 80 14.05 2.86 -9.36
CA ASP A 80 14.87 2.89 -10.57
C ASP A 80 14.65 4.20 -11.34
N ALA A 81 15.09 4.27 -12.60
CA ALA A 81 14.95 5.48 -13.41
C ALA A 81 13.49 5.88 -13.70
N SER A 82 12.55 4.93 -13.61
CA SER A 82 11.12 5.10 -13.85
C SER A 82 10.27 5.11 -12.57
N HIS A 83 10.77 4.53 -11.48
CA HIS A 83 10.05 4.42 -10.22
C HIS A 83 10.81 5.14 -9.12
N VAL A 84 10.23 6.18 -8.55
CA VAL A 84 10.83 6.97 -7.45
C VAL A 84 10.64 6.34 -6.07
N ASN A 85 9.83 5.29 -6.00
CA ASN A 85 9.46 4.52 -4.82
C ASN A 85 9.86 3.05 -5.01
N TRP A 86 9.71 2.26 -3.95
CA TRP A 86 9.63 0.80 -4.13
C TRP A 86 8.40 0.46 -4.94
N TRP A 87 8.51 -0.54 -5.82
CA TRP A 87 7.43 -0.85 -6.73
C TRP A 87 7.25 -2.35 -6.95
N THR A 88 6.04 -2.72 -7.32
CA THR A 88 5.72 -4.04 -7.87
C THR A 88 4.46 -3.92 -8.73
N GLU A 89 4.24 -4.91 -9.58
CA GLU A 89 3.05 -4.95 -10.43
C GLU A 89 2.45 -6.35 -10.39
N LEU A 90 1.13 -6.38 -10.41
CA LEU A 90 0.35 -7.59 -10.50
C LEU A 90 -0.48 -7.56 -11.80
N PRO A 91 -0.51 -8.63 -12.61
CA PRO A 91 -1.36 -8.65 -13.80
C PRO A 91 -2.83 -8.53 -13.40
N TRP A 92 -3.64 -7.89 -14.26
CA TRP A 92 -5.06 -7.69 -14.02
C TRP A 92 -5.96 -8.42 -15.03
N PRO A 93 -6.98 -9.18 -14.57
CA PRO A 93 -7.18 -9.57 -13.18
C PRO A 93 -6.10 -10.56 -12.72
N SER A 94 -5.83 -10.59 -11.41
CA SER A 94 -4.91 -11.57 -10.82
C SER A 94 -5.65 -12.72 -10.16
N SER A 95 -4.90 -13.75 -9.76
CA SER A 95 -5.41 -14.80 -8.87
C SER A 95 -5.56 -14.29 -7.44
N THR A 96 -6.45 -14.92 -6.66
CA THR A 96 -6.58 -14.66 -5.22
C THR A 96 -5.24 -14.79 -4.47
N ALA A 97 -4.39 -15.74 -4.89
CA ALA A 97 -3.05 -15.90 -4.31
C ALA A 97 -2.14 -14.71 -4.62
N GLY A 98 -2.29 -14.09 -5.80
CA GLY A 98 -1.58 -12.86 -6.18
C GLY A 98 -1.93 -11.69 -5.29
N TYR A 99 -3.22 -11.42 -5.06
CA TYR A 99 -3.66 -10.36 -4.16
C TYR A 99 -3.24 -10.59 -2.71
N ARG A 100 -3.33 -11.84 -2.22
CA ARG A 100 -2.84 -12.20 -0.87
C ARG A 100 -1.33 -11.99 -0.73
N ARG A 101 -0.56 -12.33 -1.76
CA ARG A 101 0.89 -12.08 -1.78
C ARG A 101 1.17 -10.58 -1.71
N LEU A 102 0.51 -9.78 -2.55
CA LEU A 102 0.69 -8.33 -2.55
C LEU A 102 0.31 -7.71 -1.19
N ALA A 103 -0.82 -8.11 -0.60
CA ALA A 103 -1.21 -7.64 0.73
C ALA A 103 -0.18 -8.03 1.81
N GLY A 104 0.39 -9.23 1.73
CA GLY A 104 1.50 -9.66 2.59
C GLY A 104 2.74 -8.78 2.44
N MET A 105 3.13 -8.45 1.20
CA MET A 105 4.25 -7.53 0.92
C MET A 105 4.02 -6.14 1.51
N VAL A 106 2.80 -5.64 1.45
CA VAL A 106 2.41 -4.35 2.05
C VAL A 106 2.54 -4.40 3.57
N VAL A 107 2.07 -5.48 4.20
CA VAL A 107 2.23 -5.68 5.66
C VAL A 107 3.70 -5.76 6.04
N THR A 108 4.51 -6.55 5.35
CA THR A 108 5.95 -6.63 5.63
C THR A 108 6.62 -5.27 5.48
N GLY A 109 6.30 -4.51 4.43
CA GLY A 109 6.88 -3.18 4.24
C GLY A 109 6.50 -2.20 5.34
N LEU A 110 5.21 -2.09 5.67
CA LEU A 110 4.71 -1.14 6.67
C LEU A 110 5.06 -1.54 8.10
N ARG A 111 4.86 -2.81 8.47
CA ARG A 111 5.07 -3.31 9.84
C ARG A 111 6.54 -3.60 10.11
N ASP A 112 7.17 -4.42 9.28
CA ASP A 112 8.50 -4.98 9.57
C ASP A 112 9.62 -4.08 9.02
N GLY A 113 9.41 -3.51 7.83
CA GLY A 113 10.34 -2.57 7.20
C GLY A 113 10.34 -1.22 7.91
N PHE A 114 9.16 -0.61 8.02
CA PHE A 114 9.01 0.72 8.60
C PHE A 114 8.72 0.74 10.10
N GLY A 115 8.37 -0.37 10.74
CA GLY A 115 8.10 -0.40 12.17
C GLY A 115 6.75 0.22 12.58
N ILE A 116 5.75 0.27 11.69
CA ILE A 116 4.39 0.71 12.07
C ILE A 116 3.79 -0.34 13.00
N GLY A 117 3.41 0.07 14.22
CA GLY A 117 3.03 -0.87 15.28
C GLY A 117 1.70 -1.60 15.04
N ALA A 118 0.73 -0.95 14.42
CA ALA A 118 -0.61 -1.51 14.20
C ALA A 118 -1.28 -0.94 12.94
N PRO A 119 -2.19 -1.68 12.28
CA PRO A 119 -2.95 -1.14 11.14
C PRO A 119 -3.73 0.12 11.49
N THR A 120 -4.22 0.25 12.72
CA THR A 120 -4.98 1.44 13.18
C THR A 120 -4.14 2.72 13.24
N ALA A 121 -2.82 2.63 13.06
CA ALA A 121 -1.97 3.80 12.84
C ALA A 121 -2.04 4.29 11.39
N LEU A 122 -2.76 3.61 10.49
CA LEU A 122 -2.99 4.00 9.10
C LEU A 122 -4.40 4.56 8.93
N ALA A 123 -4.54 5.43 7.93
CA ALA A 123 -5.79 5.80 7.32
C ALA A 123 -5.72 5.46 5.83
N TYR A 124 -6.87 5.49 5.14
CA TYR A 124 -6.89 5.35 3.69
C TYR A 124 -7.57 6.52 3.01
N VAL A 125 -7.17 6.79 1.77
CA VAL A 125 -7.93 7.62 0.82
C VAL A 125 -8.08 6.79 -0.44
N ALA A 126 -9.27 6.74 -1.02
CA ALA A 126 -9.50 6.00 -2.25
C ALA A 126 -10.55 6.67 -3.13
N TRP A 127 -10.28 6.72 -4.43
CA TRP A 127 -11.16 7.31 -5.43
C TRP A 127 -10.97 6.63 -6.79
N ASN A 128 -11.89 6.85 -7.72
CA ASN A 128 -11.76 6.42 -9.09
C ASN A 128 -11.68 7.62 -10.05
N GLU A 129 -10.51 7.81 -10.66
CA GLU A 129 -10.22 8.95 -11.55
C GLU A 129 -11.04 8.90 -12.84
N ARG A 130 -11.31 7.69 -13.34
CA ARG A 130 -12.13 7.47 -14.55
C ARG A 130 -13.62 7.64 -14.28
N TRP A 131 -14.01 7.80 -13.02
CA TRP A 131 -15.39 8.01 -12.60
C TRP A 131 -15.53 9.30 -11.79
N GLU A 132 -15.09 10.42 -12.38
CA GLU A 132 -15.27 11.77 -11.82
C GLU A 132 -14.67 11.92 -10.40
N ASN A 133 -13.57 11.21 -10.11
CA ASN A 133 -12.94 11.16 -8.79
C ASN A 133 -13.90 10.71 -7.68
N ARG A 134 -14.87 9.84 -8.01
CA ARG A 134 -15.80 9.28 -7.02
C ARG A 134 -15.03 8.52 -5.96
N GLU A 135 -15.28 8.87 -4.70
CA GLU A 135 -14.72 8.18 -3.54
C GLU A 135 -15.12 6.70 -3.51
N LEU A 136 -14.17 5.87 -3.05
CA LEU A 136 -14.35 4.43 -2.87
C LEU A 136 -14.40 4.11 -1.39
N ASP A 137 -15.43 3.37 -0.97
CA ASP A 137 -15.51 2.80 0.36
C ASP A 137 -14.80 1.43 0.37
N LEU A 138 -13.93 1.21 1.35
CA LEU A 138 -13.10 0.00 1.51
C LEU A 138 -13.31 -0.60 2.90
N PRO A 139 -14.53 -1.06 3.22
CA PRO A 139 -14.94 -1.40 4.59
C PRO A 139 -14.14 -2.56 5.20
N LEU A 140 -13.57 -3.45 4.39
CA LEU A 140 -12.80 -4.59 4.87
C LEU A 140 -11.41 -4.20 5.40
N LEU A 141 -10.93 -3.00 5.11
CA LEU A 141 -9.66 -2.52 5.68
C LEU A 141 -9.75 -2.30 7.20
N GLY A 142 -10.96 -2.00 7.72
CA GLY A 142 -11.14 -1.62 9.13
C GLY A 142 -10.34 -0.38 9.53
N LEU A 143 -10.05 0.49 8.56
CA LEU A 143 -9.31 1.74 8.74
C LEU A 143 -10.26 2.94 8.61
N ARG A 144 -9.83 4.09 9.14
CA ARG A 144 -10.54 5.36 8.90
C ARG A 144 -10.23 5.87 7.49
N GLN A 145 -11.26 6.32 6.77
CA GLN A 145 -11.08 7.09 5.54
C GLN A 145 -10.67 8.53 5.86
N GLU A 146 -9.61 9.02 5.24
CA GLU A 146 -9.27 10.44 5.18
C GLU A 146 -10.04 11.11 4.03
N PRO A 147 -10.48 12.37 4.21
CA PRO A 147 -11.13 13.16 3.17
C PRO A 147 -10.16 13.58 2.06
#